data_AF-A0A925XB76-F1
#
_entry.id   AF-A0A925XB76-F1
#
_cell.length_a   1.000
_cell.length_b   1.000
_cell.length_c   1.000
_cell.angle_alpha   90.00
_cell.angle_beta   90.00
_cell.angle_gamma   90.00
#
_symmetry.space_group_name_H-M   'P 1'
#
loop_
_entity.id
_entity.type
_entity.pdbx_description
1 polymer ?
#
loop_
_entity_poly.entity_id
_entity_poly.type
_entity_poly.pdbx_seq_one_letter_code
_entity_poly.pdbx_strand_id
1 'polypeptide(L)'
;TEAKSDTLVNLEEYTGTYTISGTTDFNSVIVTLENGKLMGRADVQPTANEMKATATPDKFTISTNEGAAEITFIRNDQKKVKGLKVYYNGVEVTGEKSN
;
A
#
# COMPACT_ATOMS: atom_id res chain seq x y z
N THR A 1 -16.55 32.61 -0.92
CA THR A 1 -16.03 31.68 -1.94
C THR A 1 -15.67 30.38 -1.26
N GLU A 2 -16.45 29.35 -1.59
CA GLU A 2 -16.19 27.91 -1.56
C GLU A 2 -15.29 27.33 -0.46
N ALA A 3 -15.92 26.61 0.48
CA ALA A 3 -15.28 25.56 1.24
C ALA A 3 -14.91 24.42 0.27
N LYS A 4 -13.62 24.27 -0.06
CA LYS A 4 -13.09 22.99 -0.53
C LYS A 4 -13.12 22.04 0.66
N SER A 5 -14.16 21.21 0.75
CA SER A 5 -14.07 19.97 1.52
C SER A 5 -13.08 19.06 0.80
N ASP A 6 -11.78 19.28 1.03
CA ASP A 6 -10.78 18.24 0.83
C ASP A 6 -11.23 17.08 1.70
N THR A 7 -11.65 16.00 1.03
CA THR A 7 -11.92 14.75 1.73
C THR A 7 -10.58 14.33 2.31
N LEU A 8 -10.39 14.53 3.61
CA LEU A 8 -9.19 14.11 4.33
C LEU A 8 -9.06 12.60 4.11
N VAL A 9 -8.10 12.21 3.28
CA VAL A 9 -7.76 10.80 3.09
C VAL A 9 -7.23 10.33 4.43
N ASN A 10 -7.98 9.46 5.11
CA ASN A 10 -7.52 8.86 6.34
C ASN A 10 -6.45 7.81 6.01
N LEU A 11 -5.18 8.22 6.03
CA LEU A 11 -4.06 7.34 5.71
C LEU A 11 -3.96 6.13 6.64
N GLU A 12 -4.46 6.23 7.88
CA GLU A 12 -4.46 5.12 8.83
C GLU A 12 -5.22 3.89 8.30
N GLU A 13 -6.21 4.11 7.43
CA GLU A 13 -6.99 3.02 6.83
C GLU A 13 -6.13 2.05 6.00
N TYR A 14 -5.03 2.53 5.43
CA TYR A 14 -4.10 1.72 4.64
C TYR A 14 -3.08 0.97 5.51
N THR A 15 -2.93 1.33 6.78
CA THR A 15 -1.95 0.68 7.67
C THR A 15 -2.38 -0.74 8.05
N GLY A 16 -1.41 -1.63 8.24
CA GLY A 16 -1.63 -3.02 8.60
C GLY A 16 -0.68 -3.98 7.88
N THR A 17 -0.87 -5.26 8.15
CA THR A 17 -0.16 -6.35 7.48
C THR A 17 -1.06 -6.99 6.43
N TYR A 18 -0.53 -7.18 5.24
CA TYR A 18 -1.22 -7.77 4.10
C TYR A 18 -0.56 -9.11 3.78
N THR A 19 -1.27 -10.21 3.96
CA THR A 19 -0.78 -11.56 3.66
C THR A 19 -0.85 -11.79 2.17
N ILE A 20 0.28 -12.13 1.56
CA ILE A 20 0.46 -12.18 0.10
C ILE A 20 0.27 -13.60 -0.41
N SER A 21 -0.39 -13.69 -1.56
CA SER A 21 -0.54 -14.93 -2.32
C SER A 21 -0.05 -14.72 -3.76
N GLY A 22 0.37 -15.80 -4.42
CA GLY A 22 0.84 -15.76 -5.81
C GLY A 22 2.34 -15.54 -6.01
N THR A 23 3.14 -15.56 -4.94
CA THR A 23 4.61 -15.61 -4.99
C THR A 23 5.17 -16.39 -3.80
N THR A 24 6.44 -16.80 -3.89
CA THR A 24 7.23 -17.36 -2.78
C THR A 24 8.33 -16.41 -2.31
N ASP A 25 8.46 -15.23 -2.92
CA ASP A 25 9.55 -14.28 -2.65
C ASP A 25 9.40 -13.57 -1.28
N PHE A 26 8.16 -13.45 -0.80
CA PHE A 26 7.80 -12.86 0.50
C PHE A 26 6.39 -13.32 0.90
N ASN A 27 6.07 -13.27 2.19
CA ASN A 27 4.77 -13.73 2.69
C ASN A 27 3.82 -12.58 3.02
N SER A 28 4.34 -11.39 3.28
CA SER A 28 3.50 -10.25 3.61
C SER A 28 4.09 -8.90 3.22
N VAL A 29 3.21 -7.92 3.08
CA VAL A 29 3.56 -6.50 2.99
C VAL A 29 3.05 -5.79 4.24
N ILE A 30 3.92 -5.01 4.87
CA ILE A 30 3.64 -4.26 6.08
C ILE A 30 3.57 -2.78 5.72
N VAL A 31 2.45 -2.15 6.06
CA VAL A 31 2.22 -0.72 5.85
C VAL A 31 2.08 -0.01 7.19
N THR A 32 2.93 0.97 7.46
CA THR A 32 2.91 1.82 8.67
C THR A 32 2.65 3.28 8.29
N LEU A 33 2.26 4.08 9.28
CA LEU A 33 2.16 5.53 9.14
C LEU A 33 3.22 6.18 10.04
N GLU A 34 4.16 6.89 9.43
CA GLU A 34 5.27 7.53 10.13
C GLU A 34 5.36 8.99 9.67
N ASN A 35 5.32 9.93 10.63
CA ASN A 35 5.39 11.36 10.33
C ASN A 35 4.37 11.84 9.27
N GLY A 36 3.16 11.26 9.29
CA GLY A 36 2.09 11.58 8.32
C GLY A 36 2.28 10.99 6.93
N LYS A 37 3.22 10.05 6.75
CA LYS A 37 3.52 9.39 5.47
C LYS A 37 3.33 7.89 5.60
N LEU A 38 2.76 7.28 4.57
CA LEU A 38 2.70 5.83 4.47
C LEU A 38 4.08 5.28 4.17
N MET A 39 4.48 4.26 4.92
CA MET A 39 5.72 3.53 4.74
C MET A 39 5.36 2.07 4.45
N GLY A 40 6.01 1.46 3.46
CA GLY A 40 5.74 0.09 3.04
C GLY A 40 7.02 -0.75 2.94
N ARG A 41 6.94 -2.02 3.32
CA ARG A 41 7.97 -3.04 3.06
C ARG A 41 7.38 -4.43 2.90
N ALA A 42 8.07 -5.31 2.17
CA ALA A 42 7.88 -6.75 2.33
C ALA A 42 8.47 -7.23 3.67
N ASP A 43 7.98 -8.34 4.21
CA ASP A 43 8.48 -8.93 5.47
C ASP A 43 9.97 -9.29 5.44
N VAL A 44 10.46 -9.71 4.27
CA VAL A 44 11.88 -10.03 4.02
C VAL A 44 12.80 -8.80 3.95
N GLN A 45 12.24 -7.59 3.82
CA GLN A 45 13.03 -6.36 3.72
C GLN A 45 13.27 -5.74 5.10
N PRO A 46 14.50 -5.27 5.41
CA PRO A 46 14.82 -4.74 6.73
C PRO A 46 14.22 -3.35 6.99
N THR A 47 13.92 -2.57 5.94
CA THR A 47 13.53 -1.16 6.04
C THR A 47 12.27 -0.87 5.24
N ALA A 48 11.39 -0.03 5.80
CA ALA A 48 10.24 0.50 5.09
C ALA A 48 10.61 1.74 4.26
N ASN A 49 9.94 1.90 3.12
CA ASN A 49 10.13 3.00 2.19
C ASN A 49 8.85 3.80 2.02
N GLU A 50 8.97 5.09 1.78
CA GLU A 50 7.82 5.99 1.59
C GLU A 50 6.99 5.55 0.38
N MET A 51 5.68 5.38 0.61
CA MET A 51 4.69 5.13 -0.42
C MET A 51 4.18 6.46 -0.94
N LYS A 52 4.57 6.81 -2.18
CA LYS A 52 4.17 8.07 -2.81
C LYS A 52 2.81 7.91 -3.48
N ALA A 53 1.86 8.76 -3.11
CA ALA A 53 0.55 8.78 -3.75
C ALA A 53 0.66 9.13 -5.25
N THR A 54 -0.20 8.52 -6.05
CA THR A 54 -0.34 8.84 -7.48
C THR A 54 -1.60 9.67 -7.73
N ALA A 55 -1.82 10.07 -8.98
CA ALA A 55 -3.09 10.69 -9.38
C ALA A 55 -4.29 9.72 -9.34
N THR A 56 -4.03 8.41 -9.31
CA THR A 56 -5.07 7.38 -9.21
C THR A 56 -5.41 7.13 -7.74
N PRO A 57 -6.69 7.20 -7.34
CA PRO A 57 -7.11 6.90 -5.97
C PRO A 57 -6.63 5.51 -5.52
N ASP A 58 -6.25 5.40 -4.25
CA ASP A 58 -5.78 4.14 -3.64
C ASP A 58 -4.52 3.53 -4.28
N LYS A 59 -3.86 4.24 -5.22
CA LYS A 59 -2.62 3.80 -5.86
C LYS A 59 -1.43 4.61 -5.39
N PHE A 60 -0.39 3.88 -4.98
CA PHE A 60 0.88 4.38 -4.49
C PHE A 60 2.05 3.72 -5.21
N THR A 61 3.21 4.36 -5.18
CA THR A 61 4.46 3.78 -5.67
C THR A 61 5.56 3.82 -4.61
N ILE A 62 6.41 2.80 -4.64
CA ILE A 62 7.69 2.79 -3.94
C ILE A 62 8.77 2.76 -5.03
N SER A 63 9.80 3.58 -4.88
CA SER A 63 10.97 3.56 -5.76
C SER A 63 12.22 3.76 -4.94
N THR A 64 13.11 2.77 -4.99
CA THR A 64 14.42 2.74 -4.33
C THR A 64 15.49 2.46 -5.38
N ASN A 65 16.76 2.49 -4.96
CA ASN A 65 17.86 2.07 -5.83
C ASN A 65 17.85 0.56 -6.11
N GLU A 66 17.11 -0.23 -5.33
CA GLU A 66 17.02 -1.68 -5.43
C GLU A 66 15.82 -2.14 -6.28
N GLY A 67 14.88 -1.24 -6.57
CA GLY A 67 13.74 -1.55 -7.42
C GLY A 67 12.57 -0.60 -7.22
N ALA A 68 11.47 -0.91 -7.93
CA ALA A 68 10.23 -0.17 -7.83
C ALA A 68 9.05 -1.13 -7.68
N ALA A 69 8.02 -0.66 -7.00
CA ALA A 69 6.75 -1.36 -6.86
C ALA A 69 5.58 -0.38 -7.00
N GLU A 70 4.50 -0.86 -7.61
CA GLU A 70 3.20 -0.18 -7.58
C GLU A 70 2.27 -0.92 -6.63
N ILE A 71 1.60 -0.18 -5.76
CA ILE A 71 0.67 -0.73 -4.77
C ILE A 71 -0.70 -0.12 -5.04
N THR A 72 -1.70 -0.95 -5.25
CA THR A 72 -3.10 -0.51 -5.39
C THR A 72 -3.94 -1.15 -4.30
N PHE A 73 -4.47 -0.35 -3.38
CA PHE A 73 -5.34 -0.85 -2.33
C PHE A 73 -6.72 -1.23 -2.87
N ILE A 74 -7.27 -2.30 -2.33
CA ILE A 74 -8.58 -2.85 -2.70
C ILE A 74 -9.55 -2.55 -1.58
N ARG A 75 -10.70 -1.96 -1.91
CA ARG A 75 -11.79 -1.70 -0.97
C ARG A 75 -12.89 -2.77 -1.06
N ASN A 76 -13.60 -2.99 0.03
CA ASN A 76 -14.84 -3.77 0.06
C ASN A 76 -16.06 -2.89 -0.30
N ASP A 77 -17.26 -3.47 -0.30
CA ASP A 77 -18.51 -2.76 -0.63
C ASP A 77 -18.87 -1.66 0.38
N GLN A 78 -18.34 -1.75 1.60
CA GLN A 78 -18.45 -0.72 2.65
C GLN A 78 -17.36 0.36 2.51
N LYS A 79 -16.64 0.37 1.38
CA LYS A 79 -15.53 1.27 1.07
C LYS A 79 -14.34 1.16 2.03
N LYS A 80 -14.20 0.04 2.74
CA LYS A 80 -13.08 -0.24 3.66
C LYS A 80 -11.94 -0.93 2.94
N VAL A 81 -10.70 -0.51 3.17
CA VAL A 81 -9.50 -1.21 2.68
C VAL A 81 -9.49 -2.64 3.23
N LYS A 82 -9.51 -3.61 2.33
CA LYS A 82 -9.51 -5.06 2.64
C LYS A 82 -8.29 -5.80 2.12
N GLY A 83 -7.48 -5.16 1.28
CA GLY A 83 -6.36 -5.82 0.63
C GLY A 83 -5.59 -4.87 -0.27
N LEU A 84 -4.65 -5.43 -1.03
CA LEU A 84 -3.86 -4.70 -2.00
C LEU A 84 -3.45 -5.60 -3.17
N LYS A 85 -3.11 -4.97 -4.29
CA LYS A 85 -2.30 -5.55 -5.35
C LYS A 85 -0.91 -4.95 -5.30
N VAL A 86 0.13 -5.75 -5.51
CA VAL A 86 1.50 -5.28 -5.70
C VAL A 86 1.97 -5.70 -7.08
N TYR A 87 2.45 -4.74 -7.86
CA TYR A 87 3.21 -5.00 -9.08
C TYR A 87 4.68 -4.70 -8.83
N TYR A 88 5.55 -5.70 -8.98
CA TYR A 88 7.00 -5.58 -8.81
C TYR A 88 7.70 -6.54 -9.76
N ASN A 89 8.84 -6.13 -10.33
CA ASN A 89 9.66 -6.98 -11.22
C ASN A 89 8.89 -7.71 -12.33
N GLY A 90 7.82 -7.10 -12.87
CA GLY A 90 7.00 -7.70 -13.93
C GLY A 90 5.86 -8.61 -13.44
N VAL A 91 5.72 -8.84 -12.14
CA VAL A 91 4.75 -9.76 -11.53
C VAL A 91 3.70 -8.98 -10.74
N GLU A 92 2.43 -9.37 -10.86
CA GLU A 92 1.33 -8.89 -10.00
C GLU A 92 0.99 -9.98 -8.97
N VAL A 93 0.93 -9.59 -7.70
CA VAL A 93 0.48 -10.43 -6.58
C VAL A 93 -0.62 -9.73 -5.81
N THR A 94 -1.44 -10.49 -5.10
CA THR A 94 -2.55 -9.95 -4.29
C THR A 94 -2.32 -10.27 -2.81
N GLY A 95 -2.61 -9.29 -1.97
CA GLY A 95 -2.56 -9.42 -0.52
C GLY A 95 -3.89 -9.11 0.15
N GLU A 96 -4.23 -9.89 1.17
CA GLU A 96 -5.40 -9.65 2.03
C GLU A 96 -4.97 -8.97 3.32
N LYS A 97 -5.68 -7.92 3.71
CA LYS A 97 -5.41 -7.24 4.97
C LYS A 97 -5.75 -8.18 6.11
N SER A 98 -4.82 -8.41 7.02
CA SER A 98 -5.09 -9.15 8.26
C SER A 98 -6.16 -8.40 9.06
N ASN A 99 -7.14 -9.16 9.56
CA ASN A 99 -8.21 -8.64 10.43
C ASN A 99 -7.67 -8.18 11.78
#